data_AF-A0A9Q4GSE2-F1
#
_entry.id   AF-A0A9Q4GSE2-F1
#
_cell.length_a   1.000
_cell.length_b   1.000
_cell.length_c   1.000
_cell.angle_alpha   90.00
_cell.angle_beta   90.00
_cell.angle_gamma   90.00
#
_symmetry.space_group_name_H-M   'P 1'
#
loop_
_entity.id
_entity.type
_entity.pdbx_description
1 polymer ?
#
loop_
_entity_poly.entity_id
_entity_poly.type
_entity_poly.pdbx_seq_one_letter_code
_entity_poly.pdbx_strand_id
1 'polypeptide(L)' 'MSSAQILLTIYATGGLFSFILTFFLTKDPNPFFRLLSCLLIALTWPMSLPVVILFSLF' A
#
# COMPACT_ATOMS: atom_id res chain seq x y z
N MET A 1 -16.15 -1.15 20.74
CA MET A 1 -15.43 -0.50 19.62
C MET A 1 -16.47 0.18 18.74
N SER A 2 -16.37 1.49 18.55
CA SER A 2 -17.28 2.21 17.64
C SER A 2 -17.00 1.79 16.20
N SER A 3 -18.04 1.76 15.34
CA SER A 3 -17.94 1.39 13.92
C SER A 3 -16.83 2.18 13.20
N ALA A 4 -16.67 3.46 13.56
CA ALA A 4 -15.63 4.33 13.00
C ALA A 4 -14.21 3.88 13.39
N GLN A 5 -14.01 3.37 14.61
CA GLN A 5 -12.70 2.90 15.08
C GLN A 5 -12.29 1.63 14.33
N ILE A 6 -13.22 0.71 14.13
CA ILE A 6 -12.97 -0.54 13.38
C ILE A 6 -12.54 -0.20 11.95
N LEU A 7 -13.25 0.73 11.30
CA LEU A 7 -12.97 1.14 9.93
C LEU A 7 -11.59 1.80 9.81
N LEU A 8 -11.23 2.64 10.79
CA LEU A 8 -9.91 3.27 10.87
C LEU A 8 -8.80 2.25 11.12
N THR A 9 -9.02 1.25 11.98
CA THR A 9 -8.06 0.16 12.21
C THR A 9 -7.83 -0.67 10.96
N ILE A 10 -8.89 -1.01 10.21
CA ILE A 10 -8.77 -1.75 8.94
C ILE A 10 -8.02 -0.92 7.90
N TYR A 11 -8.36 0.36 7.75
CA TYR A 11 -7.66 1.25 6.81
C TYR A 11 -6.19 1.47 7.15
N ALA A 12 -5.87 1.65 8.43
CA ALA A 12 -4.50 1.86 8.87
C ALA A 12 -3.65 0.60 8.70
N THR A 13 -4.19 -0.57 9.06
CA THR A 13 -3.48 -1.85 8.92
C THR A 13 -3.29 -2.25 7.46
N GLY A 14 -4.32 -2.08 6.62
CA GLY A 14 -4.23 -2.32 5.17
C GLY A 14 -3.27 -1.37 4.46
N GLY A 15 -3.26 -0.08 4.86
CA GLY A 15 -2.31 0.91 4.36
C GLY A 15 -0.86 0.58 4.74
N LEU A 16 -0.61 0.16 5.97
CA LEU A 16 0.74 -0.28 6.40
C LEU A 16 1.19 -1.53 5.63
N PHE A 17 0.30 -2.51 5.45
CA PHE A 17 0.65 -3.75 4.77
C PHE A 17 0.94 -3.52 3.29
N SER A 18 0.11 -2.71 2.61
CA SER A 18 0.35 -2.32 1.21
C SER A 18 1.60 -1.48 1.03
N PHE A 19 1.93 -0.58 1.96
CA PHE A 19 3.18 0.17 1.94
C PHE A 19 4.39 -0.79 1.95
N ILE A 20 4.41 -1.74 2.89
CA ILE A 20 5.50 -2.71 3.02
C ILE A 20 5.61 -3.57 1.76
N LEU A 21 4.49 -4.15 1.29
CA LEU A 21 4.49 -4.98 0.08
C LEU A 21 5.01 -4.21 -1.13
N THR A 22 4.48 -3.03 -1.38
CA THR A 22 4.87 -2.19 -2.53
C THR A 22 6.33 -1.80 -2.46
N PHE A 23 6.84 -1.49 -1.26
CA PHE A 23 8.24 -1.13 -1.07
C PHE A 23 9.22 -2.26 -1.42
N PHE A 24 8.84 -3.50 -1.13
CA PHE A 24 9.62 -4.68 -1.54
C PHE A 24 9.46 -4.99 -3.04
N LEU A 25 8.30 -4.68 -3.62
CA LEU A 25 8.01 -4.97 -5.02
C LEU A 25 8.72 -3.98 -5.97
N THR A 26 8.69 -2.69 -5.62
CA THR A 26 9.26 -1.62 -6.44
C THR A 26 10.79 -1.63 -6.37
N LYS A 27 11.44 -1.87 -7.50
CA LYS A 27 12.91 -1.87 -7.64
C LYS A 27 13.48 -0.58 -8.23
N ASP A 28 12.77 0.54 -8.06
CA ASP A 28 13.20 1.81 -8.64
C ASP A 28 14.58 2.26 -8.12
N PRO A 29 15.47 2.76 -8.99
CA PRO A 29 16.82 3.19 -8.62
C PRO A 29 16.82 4.47 -7.77
N ASN A 30 15.74 5.27 -7.86
CA ASN A 30 15.58 6.49 -7.07
C ASN A 30 14.73 6.22 -5.81
N PRO A 31 15.31 6.28 -4.60
CA PRO A 31 14.59 5.95 -3.37
C PRO A 31 13.44 6.93 -3.04
N PHE A 32 13.54 8.20 -3.46
CA PHE A 32 12.46 9.18 -3.28
C PHE A 32 11.18 8.81 -4.05
N PHE A 33 11.31 8.44 -5.32
CA PHE A 33 10.16 8.02 -6.12
C PHE A 33 9.60 6.69 -5.62
N ARG A 34 10.47 5.77 -5.18
CA ARG A 34 10.01 4.53 -4.53
C ARG A 34 9.13 4.82 -3.32
N LEU A 35 9.58 5.71 -2.42
CA LEU A 35 8.87 6.04 -1.20
C LEU A 35 7.55 6.77 -1.49
N LEU A 36 7.56 7.69 -2.45
CA LEU A 36 6.36 8.40 -2.89
C LEU A 36 5.31 7.45 -3.50
N SER A 37 5.74 6.52 -4.36
CA SER A 37 4.89 5.49 -4.94
C SER A 37 4.28 4.57 -3.89
N CYS A 38 5.09 4.12 -2.91
CA CYS A 38 4.61 3.29 -1.81
C CYS A 38 3.57 4.04 -0.96
N LEU A 39 3.78 5.33 -0.71
CA LEU A 39 2.87 6.16 0.09
C LEU A 39 1.53 6.37 -0.64
N LEU A 40 1.58 6.66 -1.94
CA LEU A 40 0.38 6.80 -2.79
C LEU A 40 -0.43 5.49 -2.83
N ILE A 41 0.25 4.34 -2.96
CA ILE A 41 -0.40 3.03 -2.97
C ILE A 41 -0.97 2.70 -1.57
N ALA A 42 -0.23 3.00 -0.51
CA ALA A 42 -0.71 2.82 0.86
C ALA A 42 -1.95 3.66 1.18
N LEU A 43 -2.06 4.86 0.62
CA LEU A 43 -3.22 5.72 0.80
C LEU A 43 -4.45 5.23 0.01
N THR A 44 -4.21 4.64 -1.16
CA THR A 44 -5.25 4.14 -2.09
C THR A 44 -5.42 2.62 -2.03
N TRP A 45 -4.90 1.99 -0.98
CA TRP A 45 -4.72 0.55 -0.85
C TRP A 45 -5.96 -0.31 -1.13
N PRO A 46 -7.22 0.09 -0.83
CA PRO A 46 -8.37 -0.77 -1.10
C PRO A 46 -8.54 -1.06 -2.59
N MET A 47 -8.06 -0.16 -3.45
CA MET A 47 -8.14 -0.27 -4.91
C MET A 47 -6.82 -0.69 -5.55
N SER A 48 -5.69 -0.18 -5.07
CA SER A 48 -4.38 -0.35 -5.72
C SER A 48 -3.65 -1.64 -5.34
N LEU A 49 -3.89 -2.20 -4.15
CA LEU A 49 -3.23 -3.42 -3.67
C LEU A 49 -3.45 -4.63 -4.61
N PRO A 50 -4.67 -4.97 -5.08
CA PRO A 50 -4.85 -6.10 -6.01
C PRO A 50 -4.11 -5.89 -7.34
N VAL A 51 -4.05 -4.65 -7.83
CA VAL A 51 -3.35 -4.30 -9.07
C VAL A 51 -1.83 -4.48 -8.93
N VAL A 52 -1.26 -4.08 -7.78
CA VAL A 52 0.17 -4.25 -7.50
C VAL A 52 0.58 -5.73 -7.44
N ILE A 53 -0.25 -6.58 -6.84
CA ILE A 53 -0.02 -8.04 -6.82
C ILE A 53 -0.11 -8.62 -8.23
N LEU A 54 -1.09 -8.19 -9.04
CA LEU A 54 -1.19 -8.62 -10.43
C LEU A 54 0.06 -8.23 -11.23
N PHE A 55 0.53 -6.99 -11.10
CA PHE A 55 1.79 -6.55 -11.71
C PHE A 55 3.01 -7.30 -11.19
N SER A 56 2.97 -7.86 -9.98
CA SER A 56 4.08 -8.68 -9.47
C SER A 56 4.17 -10.06 -10.11
N LEU A 57 3.08 -10.54 -10.70
CA LEU A 57 3.00 -11.88 -11.30
C LEU A 57 3.44 -11.91 -12.77
N PHE A 58 3.57 -10.74 -13.41
CA PHE A 58 4.04 -10.57 -14.79
C PHE A 58 5.46 -10.02 -14.82
#